data_AF-A0A916NLS7-F1
#
_entry.id   AF-A0A916NLS7-F1
#
_cell.length_a   1.000
_cell.length_b   1.000
_cell.length_c   1.000
_cell.angle_alpha   90.00
_cell.angle_beta   90.00
_cell.angle_gamma   90.00
#
_symmetry.space_group_name_H-M   'P 1'
#
loop_
_entity.id
_entity.type
_entity.pdbx_description
1 polymer ?
#
loop_
_entity_poly.entity_id
_entity_poly.type
_entity_poly.pdbx_seq_one_letter_code
_entity_poly.pdbx_strand_id
1 'polypeptide(L)' 'MSNIRRKIIKRVKKQAMPYIKSALKTGANTVSEQLLIVADDLDQPIDEIMEKVGNALKSGLIAAGQEIARKQAKAR' A
#
# COMPACT_ATOMS: atom_id res chain seq x y z
N MET A 1 -31.99 -2.39 -3.38
CA MET A 1 -30.99 -1.38 -2.96
C MET A 1 -31.32 -0.03 -3.61
N SER A 2 -31.54 1.03 -2.82
CA SER A 2 -31.92 2.37 -3.32
C SER A 2 -30.89 3.00 -4.28
N ASN A 3 -31.37 3.65 -5.35
CA ASN A 3 -30.55 4.32 -6.37
C ASN A 3 -29.65 5.44 -5.80
N ILE A 4 -30.06 6.05 -4.69
CA ILE A 4 -29.31 7.09 -3.99
C ILE A 4 -28.03 6.51 -3.37
N ARG A 5 -28.14 5.36 -2.69
CA ARG A 5 -26.96 4.65 -2.12
C ARG A 5 -25.94 4.30 -3.20
N ARG A 6 -26.37 3.80 -4.37
CA ARG A 6 -25.45 3.48 -5.48
C ARG A 6 -24.73 4.72 -6.02
N LYS A 7 -25.42 5.86 -6.14
CA LYS A 7 -24.83 7.12 -6.59
C LYS A 7 -23.77 7.62 -5.60
N ILE A 8 -24.06 7.56 -4.30
CA ILE A 8 -23.12 7.96 -3.24
C ILE A 8 -21.87 7.08 -3.26
N ILE A 9 -22.04 5.75 -3.29
CA ILE A 9 -20.91 4.80 -3.35
C ILE A 9 -20.04 5.04 -4.59
N LYS A 10 -20.65 5.24 -5.78
CA LYS A 10 -19.90 5.56 -7.01
C LYS A 10 -19.09 6.86 -6.87
N ARG A 11 -19.65 7.89 -6.23
CA ARG A 11 -19.00 9.19 -6.06
C ARG A 11 -17.83 9.09 -5.08
N VAL A 12 -18.03 8.41 -3.95
CA VAL A 12 -16.97 8.11 -2.97
C VAL A 12 -15.86 7.29 -3.61
N LYS A 13 -16.20 6.22 -4.34
CA LYS A 13 -15.21 5.40 -5.05
C LYS A 13 -14.41 6.23 -6.05
N LYS A 14 -15.06 7.09 -6.84
CA LYS A 14 -14.39 7.97 -7.81
C LYS A 14 -13.41 8.94 -7.14
N GLN A 15 -13.77 9.51 -5.99
CA GLN A 15 -12.89 10.41 -5.23
C GLN A 15 -11.76 9.66 -4.52
N ALA A 16 -12.03 8.48 -3.97
CA ALA A 16 -11.05 7.67 -3.23
C ALA A 16 -10.04 6.94 -4.15
N MET A 17 -10.45 6.59 -5.38
CA MET A 17 -9.63 5.84 -6.35
C MET A 17 -8.21 6.40 -6.57
N PRO A 18 -8.01 7.72 -6.80
CA PRO A 18 -6.66 8.28 -6.96
C PRO A 18 -5.80 8.16 -5.70
N TYR A 19 -6.39 8.28 -4.51
CA TYR A 19 -5.67 8.11 -3.25
C TYR A 19 -5.26 6.66 -3.03
N ILE A 20 -6.19 5.73 -3.27
CA ILE A 20 -5.94 4.27 -3.18
C ILE A 20 -4.87 3.85 -4.18
N LYS A 21 -4.95 4.31 -5.44
CA LYS A 21 -3.98 3.97 -6.48
C LYS A 21 -2.57 4.45 -6.15
N SER A 22 -2.46 5.64 -5.56
CA SER A 22 -1.18 6.19 -5.15
C SER A 22 -0.59 5.43 -3.96
N ALA A 23 -1.42 5.16 -2.94
CA ALA A 23 -1.03 4.38 -1.78
C ALA A 23 -0.59 2.96 -2.16
N LEU A 24 -1.31 2.32 -3.10
CA LEU A 24 -0.91 1.01 -3.65
C LEU A 24 0.45 1.09 -4.33
N LYS A 25 0.70 2.15 -5.12
CA LYS A 25 1.98 2.35 -5.81
C LYS A 25 3.12 2.53 -4.81
N THR A 26 2.94 3.34 -3.77
CA THR A 26 3.94 3.55 -2.72
C THR A 26 4.19 2.27 -1.95
N GLY A 27 3.14 1.58 -1.51
CA GLY A 27 3.29 0.31 -0.81
C GLY A 27 4.00 -0.75 -1.66
N ALA A 28 3.63 -0.87 -2.93
CA ALA A 28 4.29 -1.79 -3.86
C ALA A 28 5.77 -1.41 -4.09
N ASN A 29 6.08 -0.13 -4.29
CA ASN A 29 7.46 0.33 -4.44
C ASN A 29 8.30 0.01 -3.19
N THR A 30 7.78 0.30 -1.99
CA THR A 30 8.47 0.00 -0.73
C THR A 30 8.69 -1.51 -0.54
N VAL A 31 7.71 -2.33 -0.90
CA VAL A 31 7.88 -3.80 -0.89
C VAL A 31 8.96 -4.21 -1.88
N SER A 32 8.92 -3.71 -3.12
CA SER A 32 9.92 -4.05 -4.15
C SER A 32 11.34 -3.62 -3.76
N GLU A 33 11.52 -2.40 -3.23
CA GLU A 33 12.83 -1.92 -2.76
C GLU A 33 13.38 -2.82 -1.64
N GLN A 34 12.56 -3.18 -0.66
CA GLN A 34 13.00 -4.05 0.42
C GLN A 34 13.26 -5.47 -0.07
N LEU A 35 12.44 -6.02 -0.96
CA LEU A 35 12.66 -7.35 -1.53
C LEU A 35 13.91 -7.42 -2.41
N LEU A 36 14.27 -6.35 -3.13
CA LEU A 36 15.54 -6.29 -3.87
C LEU A 36 16.74 -6.38 -2.94
N ILE A 37 16.66 -5.77 -1.75
CA ILE A 37 17.70 -5.89 -0.71
C ILE A 37 17.77 -7.32 -0.16
N VAL A 38 16.63 -8.01 -0.01
CA VAL A 38 16.61 -9.43 0.40
C VAL A 38 17.18 -10.34 -0.68
N ALA A 39 16.86 -10.08 -1.95
CA ALA A 39 17.30 -10.90 -3.07
C ALA A 39 18.79 -10.77 -3.40
N ASP A 40 19.46 -9.72 -2.91
CA ASP A 40 20.92 -9.54 -3.06
C ASP A 40 21.71 -10.45 -2.11
N ASP A 41 21.05 -11.06 -1.12
CA ASP A 41 21.65 -11.82 -0.02
C ASP A 41 21.23 -13.31 -0.07
N LEU A 42 21.55 -13.97 -1.20
CA LEU A 42 21.02 -15.29 -1.60
C LEU A 42 21.48 -16.48 -0.74
N ASP A 43 22.40 -16.30 0.19
CA ASP A 43 22.96 -17.39 1.02
C ASP A 43 22.24 -17.59 2.36
N GLN A 44 21.05 -16.98 2.51
CA GLN A 44 20.30 -16.96 3.76
C GLN A 44 19.30 -18.12 3.87
N PRO A 45 19.10 -18.66 5.10
CA PRO A 45 18.07 -19.66 5.34
C PRO A 45 16.67 -19.11 5.02
N ILE A 46 15.79 -19.99 4.53
CA ILE A 46 14.44 -19.62 4.06
C ILE A 46 13.62 -18.89 5.14
N ASP A 47 13.81 -19.23 6.41
CA ASP A 47 13.11 -18.57 7.53
C ASP A 47 13.46 -17.08 7.63
N GLU A 48 14.73 -16.71 7.41
CA GLU A 48 15.17 -15.31 7.39
C GLU A 48 14.61 -14.57 6.18
N ILE A 49 14.58 -15.22 5.01
CA ILE A 49 13.97 -14.65 3.80
C ILE A 49 12.49 -14.36 4.04
N MET A 50 11.75 -15.30 4.65
CA MET A 50 10.33 -15.15 4.94
C MET A 50 10.06 -14.05 5.98
N GLU A 51 10.92 -13.92 6.99
CA GLU A 51 10.84 -12.81 7.96
C GLU A 51 11.04 -11.45 7.25
N LYS A 52 12.07 -11.34 6.40
CA LYS A 52 12.35 -10.10 5.65
C LYS A 52 11.23 -9.76 4.67
N VAL A 53 10.65 -10.74 3.99
CA VAL A 53 9.46 -10.58 3.13
C VAL A 53 8.27 -10.06 3.95
N GLY A 54 8.02 -10.63 5.12
CA GLY A 54 6.98 -10.18 6.04
C GLY A 54 7.19 -8.72 6.48
N ASN A 55 8.43 -8.34 6.78
CA ASN A 55 8.80 -6.97 7.13
C ASN A 55 8.63 -5.99 5.96
N ALA A 56 8.94 -6.42 4.73
CA ALA A 56 8.69 -5.66 3.51
C ALA A 56 7.21 -5.38 3.29
N LEU A 57 6.37 -6.40 3.41
CA LEU A 57 4.92 -6.30 3.32
C LEU A 57 4.35 -5.33 4.38
N LYS A 58 4.79 -5.47 5.63
CA LYS A 58 4.38 -4.58 6.72
C LYS A 58 4.79 -3.13 6.45
N SER A 59 6.02 -2.90 6.01
CA SER A 59 6.54 -1.57 5.67
C SER A 59 5.76 -0.93 4.52
N GLY A 60 5.49 -1.68 3.45
CA GLY A 60 4.68 -1.18 2.34
C GLY A 60 3.24 -0.83 2.74
N LEU A 61 2.63 -1.63 3.61
CA LEU A 61 1.28 -1.35 4.11
C LEU A 61 1.25 -0.07 4.97
N ILE A 62 2.27 0.13 5.82
CA ILE A 62 2.43 1.36 6.61
C ILE A 62 2.66 2.57 5.69
N ALA A 63 3.53 2.46 4.69
CA ALA A 63 3.82 3.54 3.75
C ALA A 63 2.57 3.95 2.95
N ALA A 64 1.80 2.97 2.48
CA ALA A 64 0.51 3.19 1.84
C ALA A 64 -0.47 3.92 2.78
N GLY A 65 -0.59 3.48 4.03
CA GLY A 65 -1.45 4.11 5.04
C GLY A 65 -1.04 5.56 5.34
N GLN A 66 0.26 5.81 5.50
CA GLN A 66 0.81 7.15 5.70
C GLN A 66 0.54 8.07 4.51
N GLU A 67 0.63 7.57 3.28
CA GLU A 67 0.31 8.38 2.11
C GLU A 67 -1.18 8.76 2.06
N ILE A 68 -2.06 7.82 2.38
CA ILE A 68 -3.51 8.12 2.50
C ILE A 68 -3.73 9.19 3.56
N ALA A 69 -3.12 9.06 4.74
CA ALA A 69 -3.26 10.03 5.83
C ALA A 69 -2.73 11.42 5.44
N ARG A 70 -1.55 11.50 4.82
CA ARG A 70 -0.97 12.76 4.33
C ARG A 70 -1.86 13.43 3.29
N LYS A 71 -2.42 12.67 2.37
CA LYS A 71 -3.30 13.21 1.33
C LYS A 71 -4.66 13.66 1.87
N GLN A 72 -5.19 12.96 2.88
CA GLN A 72 -6.38 13.43 3.60
C GLN A 72 -6.11 14.71 4.40
N ALA A 73 -4.94 14.82 5.04
CA ALA A 73 -4.54 16.02 5.78
C ALA A 73 -4.37 17.25 4.87
N LYS A 74 -3.88 17.08 3.64
CA LYS A 74 -3.75 18.17 2.64
C LYS A 74 -5.06 18.58 1.96
N ALA A 75 -6.11 17.77 2.09
CA ALA A 75 -7.42 18.05 1.51
C ALA A 75 -8.39 18.77 2.49
N ARG A 76 -7.96 18.98 3.74
CA ARG A 76 -8.59 19.85 4.73
C ARG A 76 -7.99 21.25 4.66
#